data_AF-A0A9N9P2K5-F1
#
_entry.id   AF-A0A9N9P2K5-F1
#
_cell.length_a   1.000
_cell.length_b   1.000
_cell.length_c   1.000
_cell.angle_alpha   90.00
_cell.angle_beta   90.00
_cell.angle_gamma   90.00
#
_symmetry.space_group_name_H-M   'P 1'
#
loop_
_entity.id
_entity.type
_entity.pdbx_description
1 polymer ?
#
loop_
_entity_poly.entity_id
_entity_poly.type
_entity_poly.pdbx_seq_one_letter_code
_entity_poly.pdbx_strand_id
1 'polypeptide(L)'
;FPLYFNNIDGCEVQWRKTATNGITYFGAMSRIEGTKKKTMAELEDEIRLYTGGIDCSPVVYANHSDLSKHDDGIMIAGHCLDRNVDRMYDITKQLVLETNFDNVDKLKTIIYGNAASVMNSVVELGHNYARSFAASRIVPAM
;
A
#
# COMPACT_ATOMS: atom_id res chain seq x y z
N PHE A 1 -8.80 1.02 17.89
CA PHE A 1 -8.77 -0.28 17.18
C PHE A 1 -7.75 -1.17 17.88
N PRO A 2 -8.11 -2.39 18.30
CA PRO A 2 -7.19 -3.31 18.96
C PRO A 2 -6.00 -3.66 18.05
N LEU A 3 -4.82 -3.75 18.66
CA LEU A 3 -3.57 -4.05 17.99
C LEU A 3 -3.27 -5.55 18.12
N TYR A 4 -3.02 -6.21 16.99
CA TYR A 4 -2.72 -7.64 16.93
C TYR A 4 -1.28 -7.86 16.51
N PHE A 5 -0.63 -8.81 17.17
CA PHE A 5 0.71 -9.29 16.86
C PHE A 5 0.58 -10.73 16.35
N ASN A 6 1.26 -11.05 15.26
CA ASN A 6 1.27 -12.39 14.71
C ASN A 6 2.64 -12.72 14.09
N ASN A 7 2.91 -13.99 13.83
CA ASN A 7 4.10 -14.43 13.11
C ASN A 7 3.64 -15.10 11.81
N ILE A 8 4.02 -14.51 10.67
CA ILE A 8 3.74 -15.06 9.34
C ILE A 8 5.08 -15.45 8.72
N ASP A 9 5.29 -16.74 8.51
CA ASP A 9 6.51 -17.31 7.91
C ASP A 9 7.83 -16.80 8.53
N GLY A 10 7.86 -16.70 9.85
CA GLY A 10 9.04 -16.25 10.60
C GLY A 10 9.20 -14.73 10.68
N CYS A 11 8.31 -13.96 10.05
CA CYS A 11 8.27 -12.51 10.16
C CYS A 11 7.26 -12.09 11.22
N GLU A 12 7.72 -11.35 12.23
CA GLU A 12 6.83 -10.73 13.22
C GLU A 12 6.07 -9.58 12.56
N VAL A 13 4.76 -9.73 12.46
CA VAL A 13 3.86 -8.77 11.84
C VAL A 13 2.88 -8.19 12.85
N GLN A 14 2.65 -6.89 12.74
CA GLN A 14 1.69 -6.15 13.55
C GLN A 14 0.58 -5.62 12.65
N TRP A 15 -0.67 -5.85 13.01
CA TRP A 15 -1.82 -5.41 12.20
C TRP A 15 -3.02 -5.03 13.06
N ARG A 16 -3.92 -4.21 12.50
CA ARG A 16 -5.19 -3.80 13.12
C ARG A 16 -6.34 -4.20 12.21
N LYS A 17 -7.35 -4.88 12.75
CA LYS A 17 -8.62 -5.04 12.05
C LYS A 17 -9.36 -3.70 12.04
N THR A 18 -9.74 -3.26 10.86
CA THR A 18 -10.55 -2.06 10.65
C THR A 18 -11.84 -2.46 9.95
N ALA A 19 -12.84 -1.57 9.96
CA ALA A 19 -14.17 -1.86 9.39
C ALA A 19 -14.17 -1.93 7.86
N THR A 20 -13.12 -1.43 7.20
CA THR A 20 -12.86 -1.73 5.79
C THR A 20 -12.00 -2.98 5.72
N ASN A 21 -12.08 -3.72 4.62
CA ASN A 21 -11.46 -5.04 4.32
C ASN A 21 -9.92 -5.18 4.51
N GLY A 22 -9.26 -4.43 5.39
CA GLY A 22 -7.84 -4.52 5.74
C GLY A 22 -6.91 -3.92 4.69
N ILE A 23 -7.32 -3.92 3.42
CA ILE A 23 -6.48 -3.60 2.26
C ILE A 23 -6.38 -2.10 1.98
N THR A 24 -7.39 -1.29 2.38
CA THR A 24 -7.43 0.15 2.09
C THR A 24 -6.26 0.94 2.70
N TYR A 25 -5.68 0.47 3.81
CA TYR A 25 -4.57 1.17 4.47
C TYR A 25 -3.24 0.96 3.75
N PHE A 26 -3.05 -0.16 3.04
CA PHE A 26 -1.85 -0.36 2.21
C PHE A 26 -1.83 0.65 1.05
N GLY A 27 -2.99 0.92 0.44
CA GLY A 27 -3.12 2.02 -0.53
C GLY A 27 -2.95 3.42 0.08
N ALA A 28 -3.00 3.56 1.40
CA ALA A 28 -2.61 4.77 2.11
C ALA A 28 -1.10 4.81 2.41
N MET A 29 -0.42 3.66 2.53
CA MET A 29 1.03 3.57 2.75
C MET A 29 1.87 3.95 1.52
N SER A 30 1.31 3.90 0.30
CA SER A 30 1.97 4.52 -0.87
C SER A 30 2.16 6.02 -0.69
N ARG A 31 1.36 6.66 0.17
CA ARG A 31 1.57 8.01 0.66
C ARG A 31 2.35 7.91 1.96
N ILE A 32 3.64 7.80 1.75
CA ILE A 32 4.71 7.64 2.73
C ILE A 32 4.38 8.41 4.02
N GLU A 33 4.59 7.76 5.16
CA GLU A 33 4.76 8.49 6.41
C GLU A 33 6.27 8.61 6.62
N GLY A 34 6.78 9.78 7.01
CA GLY A 34 8.21 9.93 7.29
C GLY A 34 8.73 8.80 8.21
N THR A 35 10.01 8.43 8.08
CA THR A 35 10.59 7.37 8.91
C THR A 35 10.91 7.89 10.32
N LYS A 36 11.28 7.01 11.24
CA LYS A 36 11.76 7.43 12.58
C LYS A 36 13.05 8.27 12.51
N LYS A 37 13.81 8.17 11.42
CA LYS A 37 15.09 8.85 11.21
C LYS A 37 15.00 10.09 10.33
N LYS A 38 14.03 10.12 9.40
CA LYS A 38 13.86 11.21 8.42
C LYS A 38 12.44 11.70 8.39
N THR A 39 12.28 13.00 8.29
CA THR A 39 10.96 13.61 8.09
C THR A 39 10.38 13.20 6.73
N MET A 40 9.06 13.38 6.59
CA MET A 40 8.37 13.13 5.31
C MET A 40 8.99 13.94 4.18
N ALA A 41 9.29 15.22 4.42
CA ALA A 41 9.84 16.13 3.41
C ALA A 41 11.22 15.65 2.91
N GLU A 42 12.11 15.27 3.83
CA GLU A 42 13.45 14.77 3.47
C GLU A 42 13.36 13.47 2.65
N LEU A 43 12.41 12.61 2.99
CA LEU A 43 12.20 11.34 2.30
C LEU A 43 11.57 11.53 0.91
N GLU A 44 10.60 12.44 0.78
CA GLU A 44 10.05 12.86 -0.52
C GLU A 44 11.14 13.46 -1.42
N ASP A 45 12.01 14.31 -0.87
CA ASP A 45 13.11 14.92 -1.61
C ASP A 45 14.11 13.87 -2.11
N GLU A 46 14.47 12.88 -1.29
CA GLU A 46 15.34 11.77 -1.72
C GLU A 46 14.70 10.91 -2.81
N ILE A 47 13.41 10.59 -2.68
CA ILE A 47 12.68 9.84 -3.70
C ILE A 47 12.68 10.62 -5.01
N ARG A 48 12.43 11.93 -4.97
CA ARG A 48 12.41 12.77 -6.16
C ARG A 48 13.81 12.98 -6.77
N LEU A 49 14.85 13.01 -5.95
CA LEU A 49 16.23 13.23 -6.40
C LEU A 49 16.83 11.98 -7.05
N TYR A 50 16.58 10.81 -6.46
CA TYR A 50 17.26 9.58 -6.86
C TYR A 50 16.38 8.62 -7.68
N THR A 51 15.05 8.74 -7.59
CA THR A 51 14.10 7.85 -8.25
C THR A 51 13.09 8.65 -9.08
N GLY A 52 12.36 7.99 -9.97
CA GLY A 52 11.19 8.58 -10.64
C GLY A 52 9.88 8.35 -9.87
N GLY A 53 9.96 7.70 -8.72
CA GLY A 53 8.82 7.31 -7.89
C GLY A 53 8.95 5.89 -7.39
N ILE A 54 8.41 5.66 -6.21
CA ILE A 54 8.26 4.34 -5.58
C ILE A 54 6.78 4.20 -5.20
N ASP A 55 6.16 3.12 -5.61
CA ASP A 55 4.79 2.75 -5.29
C ASP A 55 4.76 1.45 -4.48
N CYS A 56 3.77 1.35 -3.59
CA CYS A 56 3.47 0.15 -2.84
C CYS A 56 1.96 -0.07 -2.91
N SER A 57 1.55 -1.16 -3.54
CA SER A 57 0.15 -1.46 -3.76
C SER A 57 -0.18 -2.91 -3.41
N PRO A 58 -1.35 -3.16 -2.79
CA PRO A 58 -1.85 -4.52 -2.65
C PRO A 58 -2.25 -5.07 -4.01
N VAL A 59 -1.96 -6.34 -4.24
CA VAL A 59 -2.25 -7.05 -5.49
C VAL A 59 -2.91 -8.38 -5.17
N VAL A 60 -3.85 -8.78 -6.01
CA VAL A 60 -4.51 -10.09 -5.93
C VAL A 60 -4.27 -10.80 -7.25
N TYR A 61 -3.66 -11.98 -7.19
CA TYR A 61 -3.35 -12.80 -8.35
C TYR A 61 -4.34 -13.97 -8.43
N ALA A 62 -5.13 -14.02 -9.50
CA ALA A 62 -6.02 -15.14 -9.76
C ALA A 62 -5.23 -16.38 -10.18
N ASN A 63 -5.61 -17.55 -9.68
CA ASN A 63 -5.01 -18.79 -10.12
C ASN A 63 -5.42 -19.12 -11.57
N HIS A 64 -4.46 -19.58 -12.37
CA HIS A 64 -4.68 -19.83 -13.80
C HIS A 64 -5.58 -21.06 -14.10
N SER A 65 -5.72 -21.98 -13.14
CA SER A 65 -6.44 -23.26 -13.30
C SER A 65 -7.66 -23.42 -12.41
N ASP A 66 -7.77 -22.64 -11.34
CA ASP A 66 -8.83 -22.77 -10.34
C ASP A 66 -9.37 -21.40 -9.95
N LEU A 67 -10.58 -21.09 -10.42
CA LEU A 67 -11.26 -19.82 -10.13
C LEU A 67 -11.54 -19.61 -8.63
N SER A 68 -11.49 -20.65 -7.80
CA SER A 68 -11.71 -20.53 -6.36
C SER A 68 -10.44 -20.16 -5.60
N LYS A 69 -9.27 -20.16 -6.27
CA LYS A 69 -7.97 -19.88 -5.67
C LYS A 69 -7.42 -18.54 -6.14
N HIS A 70 -6.80 -17.84 -5.20
CA HIS A 70 -6.09 -16.59 -5.44
C HIS A 70 -4.93 -16.49 -4.46
N ASP A 71 -3.93 -15.71 -4.85
CA ASP A 71 -2.81 -15.34 -4.00
C ASP A 71 -2.85 -13.83 -3.76
N ASP A 72 -2.85 -13.43 -2.50
CA ASP A 72 -2.75 -12.03 -2.10
C ASP A 72 -1.29 -11.66 -1.91
N GLY A 73 -0.93 -10.44 -2.34
CA GLY A 73 0.43 -9.95 -2.24
C GLY A 73 0.51 -8.44 -2.06
N ILE A 74 1.73 -7.98 -1.82
CA ILE A 74 2.09 -6.57 -1.85
C ILE A 74 3.13 -6.42 -2.95
N MET A 75 2.82 -5.57 -3.92
CA MET A 75 3.75 -5.19 -4.97
C MET A 75 4.42 -3.88 -4.59
N ILE A 76 5.75 -3.90 -4.58
CA ILE A 76 6.57 -2.69 -4.46
C ILE A 76 7.23 -2.47 -5.80
N ALA A 77 6.94 -1.33 -6.41
CA ALA A 77 7.45 -0.97 -7.73
C ALA A 77 8.18 0.36 -7.63
N GLY A 78 9.31 0.47 -8.33
CA GLY A 78 10.09 1.71 -8.37
C GLY A 78 10.90 1.77 -9.65
N HIS A 79 11.26 2.97 -10.07
CA HIS A 79 12.12 3.18 -11.23
C HIS A 79 13.16 4.26 -10.93
N CYS A 80 14.37 4.08 -11.44
CA CYS A 80 15.47 5.01 -11.28
C CYS A 80 16.44 4.91 -12.47
N LEU A 81 17.38 5.85 -12.55
CA LEU A 81 18.50 5.75 -13.49
C LEU A 81 19.51 4.72 -12.98
N ASP A 82 20.21 4.01 -13.87
CA ASP A 82 21.14 2.92 -13.53
C ASP A 82 22.13 3.28 -12.42
N ARG A 83 22.65 4.51 -12.42
CA ARG A 83 23.60 5.00 -11.40
C ARG A 83 23.01 5.12 -9.98
N ASN A 84 21.68 5.07 -9.85
CA ASN A 84 20.95 5.28 -8.60
C ASN A 84 20.27 3.99 -8.09
N VAL A 85 20.51 2.84 -8.72
CA VAL A 85 19.85 1.56 -8.36
C VAL A 85 20.09 1.20 -6.90
N ASP A 86 21.32 1.30 -6.41
CA ASP A 86 21.66 1.03 -5.01
C ASP A 86 20.88 1.94 -4.06
N ARG A 87 20.78 3.24 -4.40
CA ARG A 87 20.02 4.21 -3.60
C ARG A 87 18.52 3.98 -3.64
N MET A 88 17.97 3.55 -4.76
CA MET A 88 16.56 3.18 -4.83
C MET A 88 16.26 2.05 -3.85
N TYR A 89 17.08 0.99 -3.81
CA TYR A 89 16.90 -0.11 -2.87
C TYR A 89 17.07 0.31 -1.41
N ASP A 90 18.02 1.20 -1.11
CA ASP A 90 18.18 1.76 0.24
C ASP A 90 16.93 2.53 0.71
N ILE A 91 16.34 3.33 -0.18
CA ILE A 91 15.12 4.09 0.09
C ILE A 91 13.95 3.12 0.27
N THR A 92 13.78 2.15 -0.64
CA THR A 92 12.73 1.12 -0.52
C THR A 92 12.83 0.36 0.81
N LYS A 93 14.04 -0.02 1.23
CA LYS A 93 14.26 -0.68 2.52
C LYS A 93 13.86 0.21 3.70
N GLN A 94 14.22 1.50 3.66
CA GLN A 94 13.82 2.46 4.69
C GLN A 94 12.29 2.62 4.75
N LEU A 95 11.63 2.70 3.59
CA LEU A 95 10.17 2.79 3.51
C LEU A 95 9.46 1.55 4.06
N VAL A 96 9.96 0.35 3.77
CA VAL A 96 9.31 -0.88 4.23
C VAL A 96 9.56 -1.14 5.72
N LEU A 97 10.78 -0.87 6.21
CA LEU A 97 11.18 -1.28 7.56
C LEU A 97 11.10 -0.18 8.62
N GLU A 98 11.22 1.09 8.22
CA GLU A 98 11.42 2.20 9.17
C GLU A 98 10.31 3.27 9.14
N THR A 99 9.26 3.07 8.35
CA THR A 99 8.09 3.97 8.29
C THR A 99 7.44 4.07 9.67
N ASN A 100 7.15 5.31 10.10
CA ASN A 100 6.65 5.59 11.44
C ASN A 100 5.12 5.74 11.48
N PHE A 101 4.43 4.66 11.86
CA PHE A 101 2.97 4.63 12.01
C PHE A 101 2.45 5.12 13.38
N ASP A 102 3.32 5.66 14.24
CA ASP A 102 2.92 6.10 15.58
C ASP A 102 2.16 7.45 15.55
N ASN A 103 2.25 8.20 14.45
CA ASN A 103 1.58 9.51 14.32
C ASN A 103 0.13 9.37 13.80
N VAL A 104 -0.78 9.07 14.73
CA VAL A 104 -2.20 8.82 14.43
C VAL A 104 -2.88 10.01 13.74
N ASP A 105 -2.54 11.25 14.09
CA ASP A 105 -3.16 12.44 13.48
C ASP A 105 -2.80 12.59 12.00
N LYS A 106 -1.53 12.35 11.64
CA LYS A 106 -1.10 12.36 10.24
C LYS A 106 -1.70 11.20 9.45
N LEU A 107 -1.67 10.00 10.03
CA LEU A 107 -2.27 8.81 9.42
C LEU A 107 -3.75 9.04 9.12
N LYS A 108 -4.47 9.65 10.06
CA LYS A 108 -5.87 10.04 9.90
C LYS A 108 -6.06 11.02 8.74
N THR A 109 -5.21 12.03 8.60
CA THR A 109 -5.25 12.96 7.46
C THR A 109 -5.04 12.25 6.13
N ILE A 110 -4.05 11.36 6.03
CA ILE A 110 -3.76 10.60 4.80
C ILE A 110 -4.94 9.69 4.43
N ILE A 111 -5.50 8.99 5.42
CA ILE A 111 -6.66 8.11 5.21
C ILE A 111 -7.87 8.91 4.73
N TYR A 112 -8.17 10.06 5.33
CA TYR A 112 -9.30 10.88 4.88
C TYR A 112 -9.08 11.46 3.49
N GLY A 113 -7.85 11.89 3.18
CA GLY A 113 -7.50 12.33 1.83
C GLY A 113 -7.67 11.22 0.79
N ASN A 114 -7.27 9.99 1.11
CA ASN A 114 -7.48 8.83 0.27
C ASN A 114 -8.97 8.50 0.12
N ALA A 115 -9.73 8.44 1.21
CA ALA A 115 -11.17 8.17 1.19
C ALA A 115 -11.93 9.21 0.34
N ALA A 116 -11.58 10.48 0.48
CA ALA A 116 -12.13 11.55 -0.36
C ALA A 116 -11.81 11.33 -1.84
N SER A 117 -10.57 10.95 -2.16
CA SER A 117 -10.16 10.63 -3.53
C SER A 117 -10.96 9.45 -4.11
N VAL A 118 -11.14 8.38 -3.34
CA VAL A 118 -11.92 7.19 -3.75
C VAL A 118 -13.39 7.54 -3.96
N MET A 119 -13.99 8.36 -3.09
CA MET A 119 -15.37 8.82 -3.26
C MET A 119 -15.54 9.64 -4.54
N ASN A 120 -14.59 10.51 -4.85
CA ASN A 120 -14.63 11.30 -6.08
C ASN A 120 -14.44 10.43 -7.34
N SER A 121 -13.63 9.37 -7.26
CA SER A 121 -13.39 8.49 -8.41
C SER A 121 -14.59 7.61 -8.78
N VAL A 122 -15.62 7.49 -7.94
CA VAL A 122 -16.82 6.70 -8.26
C VAL A 122 -17.52 7.22 -9.52
N VAL A 123 -17.54 8.53 -9.72
CA VAL A 123 -18.20 9.15 -10.88
C VAL A 123 -17.49 8.78 -12.18
N GLU A 124 -16.15 8.78 -12.18
CA GLU A 124 -15.33 8.48 -13.37
C GLU A 124 -15.17 6.97 -13.62
N LEU A 125 -15.00 6.18 -12.55
CA LEU A 125 -14.70 4.75 -12.59
C LEU A 125 -15.91 3.86 -12.27
N GLY A 126 -17.15 4.38 -12.35
CA GLY A 126 -18.35 3.66 -11.93
C GLY A 126 -18.53 2.30 -12.61
N HIS A 127 -18.11 2.18 -13.87
CA HIS A 127 -18.11 0.91 -14.61
C HIS A 127 -17.15 -0.13 -14.00
N ASN A 128 -16.00 0.29 -13.48
CA ASN A 128 -15.05 -0.59 -12.79
C ASN A 128 -15.63 -1.06 -11.46
N TYR A 129 -16.21 -0.15 -10.66
CA TYR A 129 -16.88 -0.53 -9.40
C TYR A 129 -18.02 -1.53 -9.65
N ALA A 130 -18.86 -1.31 -10.65
CA ALA A 130 -19.95 -2.22 -10.99
C ALA A 130 -19.43 -3.60 -11.43
N ARG A 131 -18.36 -3.64 -12.24
CA ARG A 131 -17.74 -4.88 -12.71
C ARG A 131 -17.14 -5.67 -11.55
N SER A 132 -16.31 -5.04 -10.71
CA SER A 132 -15.70 -5.68 -9.55
C SER A 132 -16.77 -6.19 -8.58
N PHE A 133 -17.81 -5.40 -8.29
CA PHE A 133 -18.90 -5.84 -7.42
C PHE A 133 -19.65 -7.05 -7.97
N ALA A 134 -19.99 -7.05 -9.27
CA ALA A 134 -20.65 -8.19 -9.90
C ALA A 134 -19.76 -9.45 -9.90
N ALA A 135 -18.45 -9.29 -10.13
CA ALA A 135 -17.50 -10.39 -10.20
C ALA A 135 -17.15 -10.99 -8.82
N SER A 136 -17.15 -10.18 -7.75
CA SER A 136 -16.81 -10.63 -6.39
C SER A 136 -17.69 -11.75 -5.83
N ARG A 137 -18.88 -11.96 -6.43
CA ARG A 137 -19.78 -13.06 -6.09
C ARG A 137 -19.46 -14.38 -6.79
N ILE A 138 -18.61 -14.34 -7.80
CA ILE A 138 -18.29 -15.47 -8.68
C ILE A 138 -16.85 -15.93 -8.46
N VAL A 139 -15.93 -14.97 -8.29
CA VAL A 139 -14.50 -15.23 -8.15
C VAL A 139 -13.96 -14.42 -6.96
N PRO A 140 -13.29 -15.05 -5.98
CA PRO A 140 -12.75 -14.36 -4.81
C PRO A 140 -11.61 -13.38 -5.13
N ALA A 141 -11.01 -13.47 -6.33
CA ALA A 141 -9.91 -12.62 -6.76
C ALA A 141 -10.32 -11.21 -7.25
N MET A 142 -11.63 -10.88 -7.30
CA MET A 142 -12.17 -9.59 -7.79
C MET A 142 -13.07 -8.93 -6.75
#